data_AF-A0A0U5BVW7-F1
#
_entry.id   AF-A0A0U5BVW7-F1
#
_cell.length_a   1.000
_cell.length_b   1.000
_cell.length_c   1.000
_cell.angle_alpha   90.00
_cell.angle_beta   90.00
_cell.angle_gamma   90.00
#
_symmetry.space_group_name_H-M   'P 1'
#
loop_
_entity.id
_entity.type
_entity.pdbx_description
1 polymer ?
#
loop_
_entity_poly.entity_id
_entity_poly.type
_entity_poly.pdbx_seq_one_letter_code
_entity_poly.pdbx_strand_id
1 'polypeptide(L)'
;MVSSAYPALVHARVRRNCRVAPRLLQAISRTLARPLDHSSDRMPTSTPSSLQVDEVAAGRELPALLSALKRLGECYDPEDIVVLSPFGPQSSLVGRFLAREPANMEERALRELLTGERPVAWRSIFKAKGLDAPAVVVTDVTVEAAAWADEHNLSWNDLLYVGMTRARYACTVLRGEGAPWRLASDWMHVPHREGVRVLGGASPAAVAAAAVARRPVS
;
A
#
# COMPACT_ATOMS: atom_id res chain seq x y z
N MET A 1 -49.96 -2.74 -0.12
CA MET A 1 -49.19 -1.48 -0.10
C MET A 1 -47.87 -1.76 0.61
N VAL A 2 -46.75 -1.79 -0.12
CA VAL A 2 -45.42 -1.95 0.48
C VAL A 2 -44.73 -0.60 0.38
N SER A 3 -44.64 0.10 1.51
CA SER A 3 -43.89 1.35 1.64
C SER A 3 -42.40 1.01 1.65
N SER A 4 -41.71 1.22 0.53
CA SER A 4 -40.25 1.15 0.45
C SER A 4 -39.65 2.46 0.96
N ALA A 5 -39.54 2.60 2.27
CA ALA A 5 -38.92 3.75 2.92
C ALA A 5 -37.39 3.58 2.99
N TYR A 6 -36.72 3.70 1.84
CA TYR A 6 -35.30 4.06 1.81
C TYR A 6 -35.18 5.30 0.92
N PRO A 7 -34.85 6.48 1.47
CA PRO A 7 -34.61 7.66 0.64
C PRO A 7 -33.46 7.34 -0.34
N ALA A 8 -33.63 7.77 -1.58
CA ALA A 8 -32.70 7.50 -2.68
C ALA A 8 -31.25 7.74 -2.26
N LEU A 9 -30.39 6.72 -2.41
CA LEU A 9 -28.97 6.81 -2.12
C LEU A 9 -28.34 7.89 -3.01
N VAL A 10 -27.89 8.99 -2.41
CA VAL A 10 -27.15 10.06 -3.09
C VAL A 10 -25.66 9.77 -2.98
N HIS A 11 -25.00 9.56 -4.13
CA HIS A 11 -23.55 9.45 -4.20
C HIS A 11 -22.93 10.83 -4.40
N ALA A 12 -22.26 11.36 -3.37
CA ALA A 12 -21.44 12.57 -3.48
C ALA A 12 -19.97 12.20 -3.64
N ARG A 13 -19.28 12.79 -4.64
CA ARG A 13 -17.86 12.54 -4.93
C ARG A 13 -17.04 13.83 -4.79
N VAL A 14 -16.01 13.80 -3.96
CA VAL A 14 -15.03 14.90 -3.87
C VAL A 14 -14.09 14.83 -5.08
N ARG A 15 -13.99 15.93 -5.84
CA ARG A 15 -13.21 16.00 -7.08
C ARG A 15 -11.95 16.87 -6.99
N ARG A 16 -11.57 17.31 -5.79
CA ARG A 16 -10.37 18.15 -5.59
C ARG A 16 -9.29 17.36 -4.86
N ASN A 17 -8.11 17.25 -5.45
CA ASN A 17 -6.93 16.72 -4.76
C ASN A 17 -6.39 17.80 -3.80
N CYS A 18 -6.23 17.44 -2.54
CA CYS A 18 -5.77 18.35 -1.49
C CYS A 18 -4.50 17.88 -0.78
N ARG A 19 -3.96 16.70 -1.16
CA ARG A 19 -2.98 15.97 -0.35
C ARG A 19 -1.64 15.81 -1.04
N VAL A 20 -1.64 15.48 -2.32
CA VAL A 20 -0.43 15.17 -3.10
C VAL A 20 -0.11 16.33 -4.01
N ALA A 21 1.16 16.69 -4.17
CA ALA A 21 1.57 17.69 -5.15
C ALA A 21 1.10 17.28 -6.57
N PRO A 22 0.54 18.20 -7.39
CA PRO A 22 -0.12 17.83 -8.64
C PRO A 22 0.79 17.08 -9.62
N ARG A 23 2.05 17.52 -9.75
CA ARG A 23 3.03 16.88 -10.65
C ARG A 23 3.42 15.47 -10.20
N LEU A 24 3.57 15.25 -8.90
CA LEU A 24 3.78 13.91 -8.35
C LEU A 24 2.58 13.00 -8.63
N LEU A 25 1.36 13.48 -8.38
CA LEU A 25 0.17 12.68 -8.61
C LEU A 25 -0.01 12.31 -10.10
N GLN A 26 0.28 13.23 -11.00
CA GLN A 26 0.31 12.98 -12.45
C GLN A 26 1.40 11.99 -12.85
N ALA A 27 2.60 12.07 -12.25
CA ALA A 27 3.67 11.12 -12.49
C ALA A 27 3.26 9.70 -12.04
N ILE A 28 2.73 9.56 -10.83
CA ILE A 28 2.22 8.28 -10.29
C ILE A 28 1.15 7.68 -11.21
N SER A 29 0.18 8.50 -11.61
CA SER A 29 -0.91 8.08 -12.52
C SER A 29 -0.39 7.56 -13.85
N ARG A 30 0.59 8.23 -14.45
CA ARG A 30 1.24 7.78 -15.69
C ARG A 30 2.02 6.50 -15.50
N THR A 31 2.83 6.40 -14.44
CA THR A 31 3.62 5.20 -14.13
C THR A 31 2.74 3.97 -13.93
N LEU A 32 1.58 4.13 -13.28
CA LEU A 32 0.66 3.03 -12.99
C LEU A 32 -0.44 2.85 -14.04
N ALA A 33 -0.37 3.56 -15.17
CA ALA A 33 -1.40 3.58 -16.21
C ALA A 33 -2.84 3.73 -15.66
N ARG A 34 -2.99 4.53 -14.58
CA ARG A 34 -4.24 4.68 -13.83
C ARG A 34 -4.79 6.09 -14.03
N PRO A 35 -6.02 6.28 -14.53
CA PRO A 35 -6.57 7.62 -14.76
C PRO A 35 -6.71 8.40 -13.45
N LEU A 36 -6.53 9.72 -13.55
CA LEU A 36 -6.80 10.62 -12.43
C LEU A 36 -8.29 10.82 -12.25
N ASP A 37 -8.70 10.65 -11.01
CA ASP A 37 -10.10 10.61 -10.59
C ASP A 37 -10.61 11.94 -10.01
N HIS A 38 -9.88 13.04 -10.26
CA HIS A 38 -10.16 14.38 -9.74
C HIS A 38 -10.10 15.42 -10.87
N SER A 39 -10.77 16.56 -10.68
CA SER A 39 -10.91 17.63 -11.67
C SER A 39 -10.10 18.89 -11.36
N SER A 40 -9.54 19.00 -10.16
CA SER A 40 -8.73 20.16 -9.75
C SER A 40 -7.83 19.84 -8.58
N ASP A 41 -6.81 20.67 -8.38
CA ASP A 41 -5.89 20.60 -7.24
C ASP A 41 -6.08 21.78 -6.28
N ARG A 42 -5.76 21.57 -5.00
CA ARG A 42 -5.65 22.64 -4.00
C ARG A 42 -4.28 23.30 -4.04
N MET A 43 -3.23 22.51 -4.22
CA MET A 43 -1.86 23.00 -4.31
C MET A 43 -1.61 23.57 -5.71
N PRO A 44 -0.77 24.62 -5.84
CA PRO A 44 -0.32 25.09 -7.15
C PRO A 44 0.39 23.99 -7.96
N THR A 45 0.23 24.01 -9.27
CA THR A 45 0.96 23.10 -10.18
C THR A 45 2.49 23.30 -10.12
N SER A 46 2.94 24.47 -9.64
CA SER A 46 4.35 24.80 -9.42
C SER A 46 4.94 24.21 -8.14
N THR A 47 4.13 23.59 -7.26
CA THR A 47 4.63 22.98 -6.01
C THR A 47 5.74 21.95 -6.33
N PRO A 48 6.95 22.13 -5.78
CA PRO A 48 8.06 21.21 -5.99
C PRO A 48 7.68 19.79 -5.58
N SER A 49 7.97 18.83 -6.45
CA SER A 49 7.71 17.42 -6.18
C SER A 49 8.47 16.52 -7.15
N SER A 50 8.72 15.28 -6.74
CA SER A 50 9.47 14.31 -7.53
C SER A 50 8.93 12.89 -7.35
N LEU A 51 8.85 12.16 -8.45
CA LEU A 51 8.73 10.72 -8.46
C LEU A 51 10.02 10.14 -9.02
N GLN A 52 10.67 9.27 -8.25
CA GLN A 52 11.84 8.53 -8.68
C GLN A 52 11.51 7.03 -8.64
N VAL A 53 11.91 6.32 -9.69
CA VAL A 53 11.81 4.86 -9.76
C VAL A 53 13.22 4.36 -9.99
N ASP A 54 13.77 3.71 -8.96
CA ASP A 54 15.09 3.09 -9.01
C ASP A 54 14.88 1.60 -9.28
N GLU A 55 15.44 1.09 -10.37
CA GLU A 55 15.48 -0.35 -10.64
C GLU A 55 16.59 -0.99 -9.80
N VAL A 56 16.27 -2.08 -9.13
CA VAL A 56 17.11 -2.69 -8.09
C VAL A 56 17.33 -4.15 -8.42
N ALA A 57 18.60 -4.49 -8.67
CA ALA A 57 19.04 -5.87 -8.83
C ALA A 57 18.85 -6.66 -7.53
N ALA A 58 18.58 -7.97 -7.67
CA ALA A 58 18.44 -8.88 -6.54
C ALA A 58 19.67 -8.84 -5.62
N GLY A 59 19.45 -8.74 -4.31
CA GLY A 59 20.51 -8.63 -3.30
C GLY A 59 21.10 -7.22 -3.13
N ARG A 60 20.61 -6.21 -3.88
CA ARG A 60 21.03 -4.81 -3.76
C ARG A 60 19.98 -3.91 -3.09
N GLU A 61 18.97 -4.50 -2.45
CA GLU A 61 17.82 -3.79 -1.90
C GLU A 61 18.18 -2.92 -0.70
N LEU A 62 19.00 -3.41 0.23
CA LEU A 62 19.43 -2.62 1.40
C LEU A 62 20.34 -1.44 1.02
N PRO A 63 21.36 -1.61 0.16
CA PRO A 63 22.13 -0.48 -0.37
C PRO A 63 21.27 0.54 -1.13
N ALA A 64 20.29 0.08 -1.91
CA ALA A 64 19.36 0.95 -2.62
C ALA A 64 18.48 1.75 -1.64
N LEU A 65 17.97 1.10 -0.59
CA LEU A 65 17.21 1.76 0.47
C LEU A 65 18.04 2.81 1.20
N LEU A 66 19.28 2.47 1.60
CA LEU A 66 20.18 3.42 2.25
C LEU A 66 20.45 4.64 1.35
N SER A 67 20.72 4.40 0.06
CA SER A 67 20.94 5.47 -0.92
C SER A 67 19.72 6.37 -1.09
N ALA A 68 18.52 5.79 -1.14
CA ALA A 68 17.27 6.54 -1.21
C ALA A 68 17.04 7.39 0.05
N LEU A 69 17.26 6.82 1.24
CA LEU A 69 17.11 7.55 2.51
C LEU A 69 18.12 8.67 2.65
N LYS A 70 19.39 8.46 2.28
CA LYS A 70 20.43 9.51 2.29
C LYS A 70 20.05 10.68 1.39
N ARG A 71 19.62 10.38 0.16
CA ARG A 71 19.18 11.39 -0.82
C ARG A 71 17.99 12.19 -0.31
N LEU A 72 16.99 11.53 0.28
CA LEU A 72 15.84 12.23 0.87
C LEU A 72 16.23 13.04 2.10
N GLY A 73 17.20 12.56 2.89
CA GLY A 73 17.76 13.26 4.05
C GLY A 73 18.45 14.59 3.72
N GLU A 74 18.75 14.87 2.45
CA GLU A 74 19.24 16.18 2.00
C GLU A 74 18.15 17.26 2.06
N CYS A 75 16.88 16.87 2.02
CA CYS A 75 15.74 17.79 1.92
C CYS A 75 14.67 17.60 3.02
N TYR A 76 14.67 16.45 3.71
CA TYR A 76 13.65 16.08 4.69
C TYR A 76 14.29 15.54 5.97
N ASP A 77 13.69 15.87 7.12
CA ASP A 77 14.04 15.22 8.38
C ASP A 77 13.62 13.74 8.38
N PRO A 78 14.27 12.86 9.16
CA PRO A 78 13.91 11.45 9.24
C PRO A 78 12.42 11.18 9.57
N GLU A 79 11.80 12.02 10.41
CA GLU A 79 10.39 11.91 10.79
C GLU A 79 9.40 12.27 9.67
N ASP A 80 9.87 12.98 8.65
CA ASP A 80 9.10 13.35 7.45
C ASP A 80 9.20 12.30 6.33
N ILE A 81 10.00 11.25 6.55
CA ILE A 81 10.21 10.15 5.62
C ILE A 81 9.52 8.89 6.15
N VAL A 82 8.77 8.21 5.29
CA VAL A 82 8.17 6.91 5.61
C VAL A 82 8.55 5.85 4.58
N VAL A 83 8.99 4.69 5.05
CA VAL A 83 9.20 3.51 4.21
C VAL A 83 7.96 2.61 4.21
N LEU A 84 7.44 2.31 3.04
CA LEU A 84 6.26 1.47 2.84
C LEU A 84 6.61 0.20 2.09
N SER A 85 6.02 -0.92 2.50
CA SER A 85 6.14 -2.21 1.82
C SER A 85 4.74 -2.82 1.61
N PRO A 86 4.50 -3.59 0.54
CA PRO A 86 3.35 -4.48 0.45
C PRO A 86 3.23 -5.42 1.66
N PHE A 87 4.35 -5.79 2.27
CA PHE A 87 4.41 -6.79 3.33
C PHE A 87 4.38 -6.20 4.75
N GLY A 88 3.99 -7.04 5.71
CA GLY A 88 4.01 -6.74 7.13
C GLY A 88 5.40 -6.85 7.77
N PRO A 89 5.51 -6.58 9.09
CA PRO A 89 6.79 -6.49 9.82
C PRO A 89 7.69 -7.74 9.78
N GLN A 90 7.15 -8.92 9.49
CA GLN A 90 7.94 -10.16 9.44
C GLN A 90 8.50 -10.44 8.03
N SER A 91 7.91 -9.84 7.01
CA SER A 91 8.14 -10.20 5.60
C SER A 91 8.54 -9.02 4.72
N SER A 92 8.55 -7.79 5.23
CA SER A 92 9.11 -6.65 4.50
C SER A 92 10.63 -6.69 4.53
N LEU A 93 11.27 -6.02 3.56
CA LEU A 93 12.72 -5.84 3.52
C LEU A 93 13.26 -5.30 4.85
N VAL A 94 12.64 -4.22 5.34
CA VAL A 94 13.02 -3.58 6.61
C VAL A 94 12.79 -4.51 7.79
N GLY A 95 11.66 -5.21 7.83
CA GLY A 95 11.32 -6.13 8.89
C GLY A 95 12.32 -7.28 9.02
N ARG A 96 12.64 -7.93 7.90
CA ARG A 96 13.68 -8.98 7.86
C ARG A 96 15.06 -8.45 8.22
N PHE A 97 15.40 -7.24 7.79
CA PHE A 97 16.67 -6.61 8.09
C PHE A 97 16.84 -6.32 9.59
N LEU A 98 15.81 -5.80 10.25
CA LEU A 98 15.86 -5.47 11.67
C LEU A 98 15.84 -6.73 12.57
N ALA A 99 15.39 -7.88 12.06
CA ALA A 99 15.36 -9.14 12.79
C ALA A 99 16.72 -9.88 12.86
N ARG A 100 17.76 -9.41 12.16
CA ARG A 100 19.11 -10.02 12.14
C ARG A 100 20.19 -9.01 12.46
N GLU A 101 21.41 -9.40 12.80
CA GLU A 101 22.49 -8.43 13.00
C GLU A 101 22.98 -7.79 11.68
N PRO A 102 23.42 -6.51 11.69
CA PRO A 102 24.04 -5.86 10.54
C PRO A 102 25.39 -6.47 10.19
N ALA A 103 25.61 -6.80 8.93
CA ALA A 103 26.80 -7.48 8.45
C ALA A 103 27.98 -6.53 8.21
N ASN A 104 27.72 -5.24 7.91
CA ASN A 104 28.74 -4.28 7.51
C ASN A 104 28.41 -2.85 7.98
N MET A 105 29.29 -1.89 7.68
CA MET A 105 29.12 -0.49 8.10
C MET A 105 27.88 0.18 7.48
N GLU A 106 27.56 -0.12 6.23
CA GLU A 106 26.40 0.45 5.54
C GLU A 106 25.10 0.00 6.20
N GLU A 107 25.00 -1.28 6.54
CA GLU A 107 23.86 -1.82 7.25
C GLU A 107 23.76 -1.25 8.67
N ARG A 108 24.87 -1.01 9.38
CA ARG A 108 24.83 -0.32 10.68
C ARG A 108 24.26 1.09 10.54
N ALA A 109 24.69 1.83 9.51
CA ALA A 109 24.14 3.16 9.22
C ALA A 109 22.64 3.11 8.88
N LEU A 110 22.21 2.11 8.11
CA LEU A 110 20.79 1.90 7.81
C LEU A 110 19.99 1.56 9.06
N ARG A 111 20.52 0.71 9.95
CA ARG A 111 19.87 0.41 11.24
C ARG A 111 19.72 1.67 12.09
N GLU A 112 20.74 2.50 12.17
CA GLU A 112 20.68 3.76 12.92
C GLU A 112 19.55 4.66 12.40
N LEU A 113 19.41 4.82 11.08
CA LEU A 113 18.31 5.59 10.48
C LEU A 113 16.92 5.02 10.82
N LEU A 114 16.80 3.70 11.03
CA LEU A 114 15.52 3.01 11.25
C LEU A 114 15.18 2.80 12.72
N THR A 115 16.15 2.92 13.63
CA THR A 115 15.99 2.55 15.05
C THR A 115 16.62 3.53 16.05
N GLY A 116 17.35 4.55 15.57
CA GLY A 116 17.97 5.57 16.40
C GLY A 116 16.95 6.53 17.03
N GLU A 117 17.42 7.67 17.52
CA GLU A 117 16.61 8.62 18.31
C GLU A 117 15.45 9.24 17.54
N ARG A 118 15.66 9.56 16.25
CA ARG A 118 14.65 10.08 15.32
C ARG A 118 14.51 9.10 14.15
N PRO A 119 13.84 7.95 14.35
CA PRO A 119 13.85 6.89 13.36
C PRO A 119 12.94 7.23 12.18
N VAL A 120 13.40 6.91 10.97
CA VAL A 120 12.55 6.85 9.78
C VAL A 120 11.47 5.79 10.02
N ALA A 121 10.21 6.21 9.98
CA ALA A 121 9.10 5.29 10.22
C ALA A 121 8.95 4.30 9.06
N TRP A 122 8.58 3.06 9.36
CA TRP A 122 8.33 2.05 8.33
C TRP A 122 7.11 1.19 8.68
N ARG A 123 6.34 0.78 7.67
CA ARG A 123 5.09 0.01 7.85
C ARG A 123 4.63 -0.65 6.55
N SER A 124 3.63 -1.54 6.65
CA SER A 124 2.94 -2.04 5.46
C SER A 124 2.02 -0.98 4.84
N ILE A 125 1.83 -1.01 3.53
CA ILE A 125 0.90 -0.12 2.80
C ILE A 125 -0.52 -0.24 3.39
N PHE A 126 -0.95 -1.46 3.75
CA PHE A 126 -2.27 -1.69 4.37
C PHE A 126 -2.45 -0.97 5.71
N LYS A 127 -1.38 -0.86 6.50
CA LYS A 127 -1.39 -0.19 7.82
C LYS A 127 -1.08 1.30 7.74
N ALA A 128 -0.80 1.83 6.54
CA ALA A 128 -0.53 3.25 6.31
C ALA A 128 -1.80 4.07 6.02
N LYS A 129 -3.00 3.48 6.12
CA LYS A 129 -4.25 4.16 5.77
C LYS A 129 -4.50 5.38 6.66
N GLY A 130 -4.50 6.56 6.04
CA GLY A 130 -4.76 7.83 6.73
C GLY A 130 -3.49 8.57 7.20
N LEU A 131 -2.31 8.03 6.89
CA LEU A 131 -1.03 8.63 7.21
C LEU A 131 -0.36 9.08 5.92
N ASP A 132 -0.20 10.39 5.78
CA ASP A 132 0.51 11.00 4.66
C ASP A 132 1.82 11.58 5.20
N ALA A 133 2.90 11.50 4.42
CA ALA A 133 4.21 12.00 4.79
C ALA A 133 4.76 12.92 3.68
N PRO A 134 5.61 13.91 4.01
CA PRO A 134 6.31 14.70 3.00
C PRO A 134 7.03 13.85 1.96
N ALA A 135 7.76 12.83 2.40
CA ALA A 135 8.49 11.90 1.55
C ALA A 135 8.18 10.43 1.86
N VAL A 136 8.08 9.60 0.82
CA VAL A 136 7.85 8.15 0.95
C VAL A 136 8.85 7.37 0.10
N VAL A 137 9.34 6.26 0.64
CA VAL A 137 10.05 5.21 -0.11
C VAL A 137 9.16 3.98 -0.16
N VAL A 138 8.84 3.47 -1.34
CA VAL A 138 8.12 2.19 -1.52
C VAL A 138 9.15 1.10 -1.84
N THR A 139 9.20 0.04 -1.03
CA THR A 139 10.12 -1.10 -1.16
C THR A 139 9.37 -2.40 -1.46
N ASP A 140 10.12 -3.48 -1.68
CA ASP A 140 9.59 -4.81 -1.98
C ASP A 140 8.62 -4.81 -3.18
N VAL A 141 8.87 -3.95 -4.17
CA VAL A 141 8.14 -3.94 -5.46
C VAL A 141 8.80 -4.98 -6.37
N THR A 142 8.52 -6.25 -6.13
CA THR A 142 9.14 -7.39 -6.83
C THR A 142 8.13 -8.23 -7.60
N VAL A 143 8.61 -9.17 -8.43
CA VAL A 143 7.74 -10.14 -9.12
C VAL A 143 6.98 -11.00 -8.13
N GLU A 144 7.63 -11.43 -7.04
CA GLU A 144 7.02 -12.23 -5.99
C GLU A 144 5.94 -11.46 -5.24
N ALA A 145 6.15 -10.16 -4.99
CA ALA A 145 5.14 -9.31 -4.37
C ALA A 145 3.91 -9.11 -5.28
N ALA A 146 4.12 -8.98 -6.60
CA ALA A 146 3.04 -8.93 -7.56
C ALA A 146 2.26 -10.26 -7.63
N ALA A 147 2.95 -11.40 -7.62
CA ALA A 147 2.32 -12.72 -7.58
C ALA A 147 1.54 -12.94 -6.29
N TRP A 148 2.10 -12.55 -5.14
CA TRP A 148 1.41 -12.60 -3.86
C TRP A 148 0.13 -11.76 -3.87
N ALA A 149 0.16 -10.57 -4.48
CA ALA A 149 -1.02 -9.73 -4.61
C ALA A 149 -2.13 -10.42 -5.41
N ASP A 150 -1.80 -11.10 -6.51
CA ASP A 150 -2.76 -11.87 -7.32
C ASP A 150 -3.40 -13.00 -6.52
N GLU A 151 -2.59 -13.79 -5.79
CA GLU A 151 -3.07 -14.88 -4.94
C GLU A 151 -4.08 -14.41 -3.89
N HIS A 152 -3.97 -13.15 -3.46
CA HIS A 152 -4.83 -12.53 -2.47
C HIS A 152 -5.95 -11.68 -3.07
N ASN A 153 -6.16 -11.75 -4.39
CA ASN A 153 -7.17 -10.97 -5.15
C ASN A 153 -7.01 -9.45 -4.95
N LEU A 154 -5.77 -8.98 -4.87
CA LEU A 154 -5.43 -7.58 -4.73
C LEU A 154 -4.94 -7.01 -6.06
N SER A 155 -5.45 -5.83 -6.39
CA SER A 155 -4.90 -5.02 -7.47
C SER A 155 -3.48 -4.59 -7.15
N TRP A 156 -2.50 -5.11 -7.88
CA TRP A 156 -1.11 -4.71 -7.72
C TRP A 156 -0.92 -3.19 -7.90
N ASN A 157 -1.51 -2.63 -8.96
CA ASN A 157 -1.40 -1.20 -9.22
C ASN A 157 -2.19 -0.34 -8.24
N ASP A 158 -3.37 -0.76 -7.75
CA ASP A 158 -4.04 0.04 -6.72
C ASP A 158 -3.30 -0.03 -5.38
N LEU A 159 -2.66 -1.16 -5.06
CA LEU A 159 -1.81 -1.28 -3.89
C LEU A 159 -0.63 -0.29 -3.97
N LEU A 160 0.08 -0.28 -5.10
CA LEU A 160 1.17 0.66 -5.34
C LEU A 160 0.67 2.11 -5.39
N TYR A 161 -0.48 2.37 -6.01
CA TYR A 161 -1.10 3.69 -6.02
C TYR A 161 -1.35 4.20 -4.60
N VAL A 162 -1.91 3.35 -3.73
CA VAL A 162 -2.14 3.70 -2.32
C VAL A 162 -0.82 3.97 -1.60
N GLY A 163 0.24 3.21 -1.86
CA GLY A 163 1.56 3.43 -1.27
C GLY A 163 2.20 4.75 -1.74
N MET A 164 2.27 4.95 -3.06
CA MET A 164 2.91 6.13 -3.66
C MET A 164 2.17 7.43 -3.32
N THR A 165 0.84 7.40 -3.23
CA THR A 165 0.03 8.58 -2.87
C THR A 165 0.05 8.93 -1.38
N ARG A 166 0.78 8.17 -0.55
CA ARG A 166 1.13 8.62 0.81
C ARG A 166 2.17 9.72 0.82
N ALA A 167 2.95 9.87 -0.26
CA ALA A 167 3.86 10.99 -0.42
C ALA A 167 3.08 12.27 -0.75
N ARG A 168 3.37 13.34 -0.01
CA ARG A 168 2.89 14.68 -0.34
C ARG A 168 3.76 15.34 -1.41
N TYR A 169 5.09 15.21 -1.32
CA TYR A 169 6.03 15.92 -2.20
C TYR A 169 7.02 15.01 -2.93
N ALA A 170 7.59 14.00 -2.26
CA ALA A 170 8.61 13.13 -2.86
C ALA A 170 8.25 11.65 -2.69
N CYS A 171 8.31 10.89 -3.78
CA CYS A 171 8.14 9.44 -3.75
C CYS A 171 9.33 8.78 -4.46
N THR A 172 10.00 7.85 -3.78
CA THR A 172 10.97 6.94 -4.41
C THR A 172 10.40 5.53 -4.40
N VAL A 173 10.45 4.83 -5.53
CA VAL A 173 10.06 3.42 -5.63
C VAL A 173 11.30 2.59 -5.93
N LEU A 174 11.60 1.64 -5.06
CA LEU A 174 12.65 0.64 -5.26
C LEU A 174 12.02 -0.58 -5.93
N ARG A 175 12.11 -0.62 -7.26
CA ARG A 175 11.49 -1.65 -8.09
C ARG A 175 12.51 -2.73 -8.40
N GLY A 176 12.22 -3.97 -7.99
CA GLY A 176 13.02 -5.12 -8.38
C GLY A 176 13.04 -5.27 -9.90
N GLU A 177 14.18 -5.71 -10.44
CA GLU A 177 14.31 -6.01 -11.87
C GLU A 177 13.17 -6.93 -12.34
N GLY A 178 12.55 -6.56 -13.47
CA GLY A 178 11.43 -7.32 -14.04
C GLY A 178 10.09 -7.24 -13.30
N ALA A 179 9.99 -6.54 -12.16
CA ALA A 179 8.71 -6.40 -11.45
C ALA A 179 7.68 -5.65 -12.32
N PRO A 180 6.45 -6.15 -12.50
CA PRO A 180 5.54 -5.56 -13.47
C PRO A 180 4.94 -4.22 -13.01
N TRP A 181 4.79 -3.29 -13.95
CA TRP A 181 3.71 -2.29 -13.90
C TRP A 181 2.54 -2.90 -14.66
N ARG A 182 1.43 -3.23 -14.00
CA ARG A 182 0.31 -3.88 -14.71
C ARG A 182 -0.55 -2.84 -15.40
N LEU A 183 -1.21 -3.20 -16.49
CA LEU A 183 -2.26 -2.34 -17.02
C LEU A 183 -3.55 -2.56 -16.22
N ALA A 184 -4.41 -1.54 -16.14
CA ALA A 184 -5.74 -1.69 -15.55
C ALA A 184 -6.59 -2.77 -16.25
N SER A 185 -6.21 -3.18 -17.47
CA SER A 185 -6.82 -4.25 -18.25
C SER A 185 -6.32 -5.66 -17.93
N ASP A 186 -5.24 -5.83 -17.17
CA ASP A 186 -4.66 -7.16 -16.85
C ASP A 186 -5.51 -7.97 -15.84
N TRP A 187 -6.71 -7.49 -15.53
CA TRP A 187 -7.68 -8.12 -14.62
C TRP A 187 -8.46 -9.29 -15.24
N MET A 188 -8.19 -9.67 -16.49
CA MET A 188 -8.85 -10.80 -17.14
C MET A 188 -7.95 -12.03 -17.20
N HIS A 189 -7.76 -12.70 -16.07
CA HIS A 189 -7.90 -14.16 -15.93
C HIS A 189 -7.47 -14.61 -14.53
N VAL A 190 -8.45 -14.77 -13.64
CA VAL A 190 -8.34 -15.76 -12.57
C VAL A 190 -9.35 -16.85 -12.92
N PRO A 191 -8.91 -18.08 -13.30
CA PRO A 191 -9.84 -19.19 -13.39
C PRO A 191 -10.45 -19.39 -12.01
N HIS A 192 -11.77 -19.28 -11.94
CA HIS A 192 -12.53 -19.61 -10.75
C HIS A 192 -12.18 -21.04 -10.33
N ARG A 193 -11.35 -21.21 -9.30
CA ARG A 193 -11.17 -22.52 -8.66
C ARG A 193 -12.45 -22.84 -7.91
N GLU A 194 -13.35 -23.60 -8.53
CA GLU A 194 -14.31 -24.42 -7.80
C GLU A 194 -13.52 -25.28 -6.80
N GLY A 195 -13.78 -25.13 -5.50
CA GLY A 195 -13.32 -26.12 -4.52
C GLY A 195 -12.85 -25.64 -3.16
N VAL A 196 -12.80 -24.34 -2.83
CA VAL A 196 -12.50 -23.93 -1.45
C VAL A 196 -13.77 -23.99 -0.60
N ARG A 197 -14.02 -25.15 0.02
CA ARG A 197 -14.94 -25.25 1.16
C ARG A 197 -14.39 -24.39 2.30
N VAL A 198 -15.01 -23.25 2.54
CA VAL A 198 -14.84 -22.50 3.79
C VAL A 198 -15.53 -23.32 4.90
N LEU A 199 -14.74 -24.01 5.71
CA LEU A 199 -15.15 -24.48 7.02
C LEU A 199 -15.31 -23.24 7.93
N GLY A 200 -16.54 -22.84 8.20
CA GLY A 200 -16.82 -21.79 9.18
C GLY A 200 -18.02 -20.92 8.84
N GLY A 201 -19.20 -21.51 8.81
CA GLY A 201 -20.45 -20.77 8.71
C GLY A 201 -21.60 -21.67 9.10
N ALA A 202 -22.11 -21.52 10.33
CA ALA A 202 -23.29 -22.24 10.79
C ALA A 202 -24.46 -22.01 9.81
N SER A 203 -25.02 -23.11 9.32
CA SER A 203 -26.13 -23.10 8.37
C SER A 203 -27.41 -22.53 9.04
N PRO A 204 -28.20 -21.68 8.35
CA PRO A 204 -29.43 -21.10 8.91
C PRO A 204 -30.52 -22.14 9.24
N ALA A 205 -30.35 -23.39 8.77
CA ALA A 205 -31.27 -24.49 9.03
C ALA A 205 -31.26 -24.99 10.49
N ALA A 206 -30.25 -24.64 11.30
CA ALA A 206 -30.16 -25.07 12.70
C ALA A 206 -30.90 -24.13 13.69
N VAL A 207 -31.33 -22.94 13.27
CA VAL A 207 -32.02 -21.98 14.16
C VAL A 207 -33.53 -22.23 14.24
N ALA A 208 -34.10 -23.00 13.31
CA ALA A 208 -35.54 -23.32 13.30
C ALA A 208 -35.94 -24.52 14.19
N ALA A 209 -34.98 -25.33 14.67
CA ALA A 209 -35.28 -26.52 15.47
C ALA A 209 -35.28 -26.28 17.00
N ALA A 210 -34.81 -25.11 17.47
CA ALA A 210 -34.70 -24.81 18.89
C ALA A 210 -35.92 -24.06 19.49
N ALA A 211 -36.96 -23.76 18.70
CA ALA A 211 -38.11 -22.96 19.12
C ALA A 211 -39.38 -23.77 19.50
N VAL A 212 -39.33 -25.11 19.51
CA VAL A 212 -40.52 -25.97 19.78
C VAL A 212 -40.46 -26.75 21.10
N ALA A 213 -39.42 -26.56 21.93
CA ALA A 213 -39.26 -27.31 23.18
C ALA A 213 -39.23 -26.43 24.43
N ARG A 214 -40.28 -25.62 24.67
CA ARG A 214 -40.59 -25.06 26.00
C ARG A 214 -42.11 -24.90 26.19
N ARG A 215 -42.77 -25.93 26.72
CA ARG A 215 -44.02 -25.78 27.48
C ARG A 215 -43.74 -26.16 28.94
N PRO A 216 -44.10 -25.31 29.92
CA PRO A 216 -43.88 -25.61 31.33
C PRO A 216 -44.93 -26.61 31.83
N VAL A 217 -44.47 -27.53 32.68
CA VAL A 217 -45.31 -28.34 33.55
C VAL A 217 -45.79 -27.44 34.69
N SER A 218 -47.09 -27.44 34.92
CA SER A 218 -47.74 -27.14 36.20
C SER A 218 -48.80 -28.21 36.39
#